data_AF-A0A6H5I729-F1
#
_entry.id   AF-A0A6H5I729-F1
#
_cell.length_a   1.000
_cell.length_b   1.000
_cell.length_c   1.000
_cell.angle_alpha   90.00
_cell.angle_beta   90.00
_cell.angle_gamma   90.00
#
_symmetry.space_group_name_H-M   'P 1'
#
loop_
_entity.id
_entity.type
_entity.pdbx_description
1 polymer ?
#
loop_
_entity_poly.entity_id
_entity_poly.type
_entity_poly.pdbx_seq_one_letter_code
_entity_poly.pdbx_strand_id
1 'polypeptide(L)'
;MRKVPPPICLYVTSNDDFEEVQTFVDDASFYYGVQMVHRSGSMRRVLTEFILNKPELKACLMGVRNGDPGSERLDIFTPTDSDWPQLMRVCPILKWSYSQVWKFLLDHEVPYCSLYDEGYTSLGSRSTTMKNPLLKHPNNPLCYLPAYTLADDSTERQGRG
;
A
#
# COMPACT_ATOMS: atom_id res chain seq x y z
N MET A 1 15.53 -18.21 -24.35
CA MET A 1 15.12 -17.73 -23.01
C MET A 1 13.61 -17.52 -23.02
N ARG A 2 12.85 -18.15 -22.12
CA ARG A 2 11.41 -17.86 -21.98
C ARG A 2 11.29 -16.44 -21.42
N LYS A 3 10.67 -15.52 -22.16
CA LYS A 3 10.28 -14.21 -21.63
C LYS A 3 9.21 -14.47 -20.58
N VAL A 4 9.54 -14.26 -19.32
CA VAL A 4 8.55 -14.26 -18.24
C VAL A 4 7.63 -13.05 -18.51
N PRO A 5 6.30 -13.24 -18.58
CA PRO A 5 5.39 -12.11 -18.76
C PRO A 5 5.52 -11.14 -17.57
N PRO A 6 5.29 -9.83 -17.79
CA PRO A 6 5.34 -8.86 -16.70
C PRO A 6 4.34 -9.24 -15.59
N PRO A 7 4.65 -8.97 -14.32
CA PRO A 7 3.70 -9.16 -13.24
C PRO A 7 2.47 -8.29 -13.47
N ILE A 8 1.29 -8.81 -13.15
CA ILE A 8 0.03 -8.08 -13.27
C ILE A 8 -0.33 -7.51 -11.90
N CYS A 9 -0.67 -6.22 -11.86
CA CYS A 9 -1.16 -5.55 -10.66
C CYS A 9 -2.62 -5.13 -10.88
N LEU A 10 -3.50 -5.61 -10.00
CA LEU A 10 -4.87 -5.12 -9.90
C LEU A 10 -4.89 -3.93 -8.94
N TYR A 11 -5.15 -2.73 -9.47
CA TYR A 11 -5.23 -1.52 -8.68
C TYR A 11 -6.69 -1.07 -8.58
N VAL A 12 -7.23 -1.12 -7.37
CA VAL A 12 -8.63 -0.78 -7.10
C VAL A 12 -8.71 0.67 -6.64
N THR A 13 -9.36 1.52 -7.45
CA THR A 13 -9.43 2.97 -7.23
C THR A 13 -10.77 3.40 -6.64
N SER A 14 -10.75 4.55 -5.99
CA SER A 14 -11.89 5.29 -5.47
C SER A 14 -11.88 6.73 -6.00
N ASN A 15 -13.06 7.37 -6.02
CA ASN A 15 -13.19 8.78 -6.40
C ASN A 15 -12.60 9.74 -5.34
N ASP A 16 -12.26 9.22 -4.16
CA ASP A 16 -11.71 9.98 -3.03
C ASP A 16 -10.22 9.68 -2.82
N ASP A 17 -9.51 9.20 -3.85
CA ASP A 17 -8.07 8.94 -3.78
C ASP A 17 -7.26 10.23 -3.98
N PHE A 18 -6.08 10.30 -3.34
CA PHE A 18 -5.10 11.36 -3.60
C PHE A 18 -4.58 11.27 -5.03
N GLU A 19 -4.42 12.42 -5.69
CA GLU A 19 -3.89 12.49 -7.06
C GLU A 19 -2.42 12.09 -7.08
N GLU A 20 -1.66 12.50 -6.06
CA GLU A 20 -0.25 12.20 -5.85
C GLU A 20 0.02 10.69 -5.72
N VAL A 21 -0.94 9.95 -5.14
CA VAL A 21 -0.87 8.48 -5.04
C VAL A 21 -1.08 7.85 -6.41
N GLN A 22 -2.05 8.35 -7.18
CA GLN A 22 -2.30 7.84 -8.54
C GLN A 22 -1.09 8.09 -9.45
N THR A 23 -0.55 9.32 -9.45
CA THR A 23 0.66 9.66 -10.20
C THR A 23 1.84 8.75 -9.80
N PHE A 24 2.06 8.56 -8.50
CA PHE A 24 3.13 7.69 -8.03
C PHE A 24 2.95 6.23 -8.48
N VAL A 25 1.72 5.69 -8.42
CA VAL A 25 1.43 4.32 -8.86
C VAL A 25 1.68 4.16 -10.36
N ASP A 26 1.29 5.13 -11.17
CA ASP A 26 1.52 5.10 -12.62
C ASP A 26 3.03 5.16 -12.93
N ASP A 27 3.77 6.07 -12.31
CA ASP A 27 5.23 6.19 -12.46
C ASP A 27 5.95 4.91 -12.01
N ALA A 28 5.58 4.37 -10.85
CA ALA A 28 6.13 3.12 -10.34
C ALA A 28 5.82 1.94 -11.27
N SER A 29 4.61 1.88 -11.83
CA SER A 29 4.25 0.81 -12.76
C SER A 29 5.10 0.82 -14.03
N PHE A 30 5.40 2.01 -14.56
CA PHE A 30 6.27 2.19 -15.69
C PHE A 30 7.71 1.80 -15.35
N TYR A 31 8.22 2.28 -14.22
CA TYR A 31 9.58 2.01 -13.75
C TYR A 31 9.85 0.51 -13.52
N TYR A 32 8.91 -0.20 -12.90
CA TYR A 32 9.06 -1.62 -12.57
C TYR A 32 8.53 -2.57 -13.67
N GLY A 33 7.98 -2.05 -14.77
CA GLY A 33 7.44 -2.87 -15.86
C GLY A 33 6.25 -3.74 -15.44
N VAL A 34 5.37 -3.20 -14.60
CA VAL A 34 4.19 -3.89 -14.08
C VAL A 34 2.99 -3.64 -15.01
N GLN A 35 2.26 -4.70 -15.37
CA GLN A 35 1.03 -4.56 -16.13
C GLN A 35 -0.11 -4.14 -15.20
N MET A 36 -0.50 -2.87 -15.26
CA MET A 36 -1.59 -2.32 -14.44
C MET A 36 -2.98 -2.64 -14.99
N VAL A 37 -3.90 -2.99 -14.08
CA VAL A 37 -5.33 -3.13 -14.36
C VAL A 37 -6.10 -2.28 -13.36
N HIS A 38 -6.57 -1.12 -13.80
CA HIS A 38 -7.35 -0.19 -12.98
C HIS A 38 -8.82 -0.61 -12.96
N ARG A 39 -9.42 -0.66 -11.77
CA ARG A 39 -10.85 -0.96 -11.59
C ARG A 39 -11.39 -0.15 -10.42
N SER A 40 -12.64 0.29 -10.50
CA SER A 40 -13.33 0.93 -9.38
C SER A 40 -14.43 0.02 -8.82
N GLY A 41 -14.74 0.17 -7.53
CA GLY A 41 -15.78 -0.59 -6.85
C GLY A 41 -15.27 -1.36 -5.64
N SER A 42 -16.11 -2.23 -5.07
CA SER A 42 -15.72 -2.99 -3.88
C SER A 42 -14.64 -4.02 -4.21
N MET A 43 -13.60 -4.08 -3.36
CA MET A 43 -12.45 -4.96 -3.52
C MET A 43 -12.87 -6.42 -3.82
N ARG A 44 -13.83 -6.95 -3.07
CA ARG A 44 -14.34 -8.31 -3.26
C ARG A 44 -14.97 -8.52 -4.63
N ARG A 45 -15.83 -7.61 -5.09
CA ARG A 45 -16.48 -7.71 -6.40
C ARG A 45 -15.42 -7.65 -7.51
N VAL A 46 -14.56 -6.63 -7.45
CA VAL A 46 -13.53 -6.38 -8.46
C VAL A 46 -12.56 -7.57 -8.56
N LEU A 47 -12.09 -8.09 -7.43
CA LEU A 47 -11.21 -9.26 -7.41
C LEU A 47 -11.93 -10.51 -7.94
N THR A 48 -13.21 -10.69 -7.61
CA THR A 48 -14.00 -11.83 -8.11
C THR A 48 -14.11 -11.80 -9.63
N GLU A 49 -14.52 -10.67 -10.21
CA GLU A 49 -14.58 -10.48 -11.66
C GLU A 49 -13.21 -10.67 -12.31
N PHE A 50 -12.15 -10.17 -11.69
CA PHE A 50 -10.80 -10.27 -12.22
C PHE A 50 -10.31 -11.72 -12.29
N ILE A 51 -10.51 -12.51 -11.24
CA ILE A 51 -10.10 -13.92 -11.19
C ILE A 51 -10.97 -14.81 -12.08
N LEU A 52 -12.26 -14.51 -12.23
CA LEU A 52 -13.10 -15.22 -13.21
C LEU A 52 -12.58 -15.08 -14.65
N ASN A 53 -12.00 -13.92 -14.99
CA ASN A 53 -11.40 -13.66 -16.29
C ASN A 53 -9.93 -14.13 -16.41
N LYS A 54 -9.29 -14.51 -15.31
CA LYS A 54 -7.90 -14.99 -15.25
C LYS A 54 -7.76 -16.17 -14.27
N PRO A 55 -8.43 -17.31 -14.55
CA PRO A 55 -8.47 -18.45 -13.64
C PRO A 55 -7.09 -19.11 -13.43
N GLU A 56 -6.10 -18.80 -14.26
CA GLU A 56 -4.70 -19.24 -14.12
C GLU A 56 -3.97 -18.59 -12.94
N LEU A 57 -4.43 -17.43 -12.45
CA LEU A 57 -3.84 -16.77 -11.29
C LEU A 57 -4.17 -17.55 -10.02
N LYS A 58 -3.13 -17.94 -9.27
CA LYS A 58 -3.27 -18.76 -8.04
C LYS A 58 -2.82 -18.08 -6.77
N ALA A 59 -2.07 -16.99 -6.89
CA ALA A 59 -1.53 -16.25 -5.75
C ALA A 59 -1.49 -14.75 -6.04
N CYS A 60 -1.56 -13.95 -5.00
CA CYS A 60 -1.33 -12.51 -5.05
C CYS A 60 -0.28 -12.10 -4.00
N LEU A 61 0.58 -11.16 -4.36
CA LEU A 61 1.47 -10.50 -3.41
C LEU A 61 0.70 -9.34 -2.77
N MET A 62 0.81 -9.20 -1.45
CA MET A 62 0.23 -8.10 -0.70
C MET A 62 1.26 -7.45 0.21
N GLY A 63 1.22 -6.12 0.30
CA GLY A 63 2.12 -5.31 1.14
C GLY A 63 1.63 -5.09 2.57
N VAL A 64 0.79 -5.99 3.11
CA VAL A 64 0.26 -5.87 4.47
C VAL A 64 1.32 -6.28 5.51
N ARG A 65 1.34 -5.57 6.64
CA ARG A 65 2.22 -5.83 7.80
C ARG A 65 1.40 -6.17 9.05
N ASN A 66 2.07 -6.73 10.05
CA ASN A 66 1.51 -6.92 11.38
C ASN A 66 1.10 -5.58 11.98
N GLY A 67 -0.13 -5.48 12.47
CA GLY A 67 -0.69 -4.26 13.04
C GLY A 67 -1.49 -3.42 12.04
N ASP A 68 -1.43 -3.72 10.74
CA ASP A 68 -2.37 -3.16 9.78
C ASP A 68 -3.79 -3.73 10.04
N PRO A 69 -4.86 -2.96 9.78
CA PRO A 69 -6.23 -3.45 9.95
C PRO A 69 -6.50 -4.72 9.13
N GLY A 70 -7.03 -5.76 9.78
CA GLY A 70 -7.35 -7.04 9.12
C GLY A 70 -6.16 -8.01 8.98
N SER A 71 -5.01 -7.71 9.59
CA SER A 71 -3.82 -8.56 9.58
C SER A 71 -3.82 -9.66 10.66
N GLU A 72 -4.77 -9.65 11.60
CA GLU A 72 -4.73 -10.41 12.86
C GLU A 72 -4.65 -11.94 12.68
N ARG A 73 -5.10 -12.43 11.52
CA ARG A 73 -5.13 -13.86 11.17
C ARG A 73 -4.26 -14.20 9.97
N LEU A 74 -3.41 -13.27 9.51
CA LEU A 74 -2.52 -13.50 8.38
C LEU A 74 -1.21 -14.15 8.84
N ASP A 75 -0.72 -15.05 8.01
CA ASP A 75 0.68 -15.50 7.99
C ASP A 75 1.28 -15.12 6.62
N ILE A 76 2.57 -15.41 6.40
CA ILE A 76 3.27 -15.14 5.13
C ILE A 76 2.52 -15.75 3.95
N PHE A 77 1.88 -16.91 4.16
CA PHE A 77 1.02 -17.57 3.18
C PHE A 77 -0.34 -17.83 3.83
N THR A 78 -1.40 -17.29 3.27
CA THR A 78 -2.76 -17.50 3.79
C THR A 78 -3.76 -17.54 2.64
N PRO A 79 -4.53 -18.62 2.47
CA PRO A 79 -5.66 -18.62 1.53
C PRO A 79 -6.61 -17.46 1.81
N THR A 80 -7.24 -16.92 0.77
CA THR A 80 -8.38 -16.02 0.95
C THR A 80 -9.50 -16.70 1.74
N ASP A 81 -10.33 -15.90 2.40
CA ASP A 81 -11.48 -16.43 3.16
C ASP A 81 -12.49 -17.11 2.23
N SER A 82 -13.37 -17.95 2.78
CA SER A 82 -14.25 -18.84 1.99
C SER A 82 -15.24 -18.09 1.09
N ASP A 83 -15.57 -16.86 1.43
CA ASP A 83 -16.50 -16.03 0.69
C ASP A 83 -15.80 -15.13 -0.36
N TRP A 84 -14.46 -15.21 -0.45
CA TRP A 84 -13.63 -14.53 -1.45
C TRP A 84 -13.23 -15.46 -2.61
N PRO A 85 -12.88 -14.90 -3.79
CA PRO A 85 -12.28 -15.69 -4.87
C PRO A 85 -10.99 -16.34 -4.38
N GLN A 86 -10.83 -17.63 -4.65
CA GLN A 86 -9.80 -18.46 -4.04
C GLN A 86 -8.41 -18.17 -4.60
N LEU A 87 -7.57 -17.54 -3.78
CA LEU A 87 -6.16 -17.25 -4.04
C LEU A 87 -5.31 -17.55 -2.80
N MET A 88 -4.03 -17.81 -3.00
CA MET A 88 -3.03 -17.71 -1.94
C MET A 88 -2.62 -16.24 -1.77
N ARG A 89 -2.92 -15.64 -0.61
CA ARG A 89 -2.32 -14.36 -0.22
C ARG A 89 -0.88 -14.62 0.22
N VAL A 90 0.06 -13.88 -0.34
CA VAL A 90 1.47 -13.94 0.00
C VAL A 90 1.89 -12.57 0.52
N CYS A 91 2.37 -12.51 1.77
CA CYS A 91 2.69 -11.26 2.47
C CYS A 91 4.18 -11.24 2.88
N PRO A 92 5.12 -10.94 1.95
CA PRO A 92 6.56 -11.08 2.21
C PRO A 92 7.09 -10.17 3.32
N ILE A 93 6.45 -9.00 3.49
CA ILE A 93 6.83 -8.00 4.47
C ILE A 93 5.97 -8.04 5.74
N LEU A 94 5.20 -9.12 5.97
CA LEU A 94 4.26 -9.20 7.08
C LEU A 94 4.89 -8.86 8.44
N LYS A 95 6.15 -9.25 8.65
CA LYS A 95 6.87 -9.06 9.91
C LYS A 95 7.66 -7.74 9.99
N TRP A 96 7.56 -6.88 8.98
CA TRP A 96 8.28 -5.62 8.95
C TRP A 96 7.58 -4.57 9.81
N SER A 97 8.36 -3.81 10.57
CA SER A 97 7.89 -2.61 11.28
C SER A 97 7.88 -1.39 10.36
N TYR A 98 7.24 -0.30 10.79
CA TYR A 98 7.25 0.98 10.08
C TYR A 98 8.67 1.52 9.90
N SER A 99 9.46 1.53 10.98
CA SER A 99 10.87 1.92 10.93
C SER A 99 11.70 1.06 9.95
N GLN A 100 11.41 -0.24 9.84
CA GLN A 100 12.10 -1.13 8.89
C GLN A 100 11.75 -0.81 7.43
N VAL A 101 10.48 -0.47 7.14
CA VAL A 101 10.07 -0.01 5.81
C VAL A 101 10.85 1.23 5.42
N TRP A 102 10.88 2.26 6.27
CA TRP A 102 11.60 3.51 5.96
C TRP A 102 13.09 3.31 5.82
N LYS A 103 13.71 2.53 6.72
CA LYS A 103 15.12 2.20 6.61
C LYS A 103 15.45 1.59 5.25
N PHE A 104 14.65 0.62 4.80
CA PHE A 104 14.87 0.00 3.49
C PHE A 104 14.68 0.99 2.34
N LEU A 105 13.60 1.79 2.35
CA LEU A 105 13.33 2.77 1.30
C LEU A 105 14.48 3.78 1.17
N LEU A 106 14.98 4.30 2.30
CA LEU A 106 16.04 5.30 2.33
C LEU A 106 17.42 4.71 1.99
N ASP A 107 17.78 3.57 2.60
CA ASP A 107 19.09 2.92 2.37
C ASP A 107 19.28 2.49 0.89
N HIS A 108 18.18 2.23 0.18
CA HIS A 108 18.18 1.77 -1.20
C HIS A 108 17.63 2.79 -2.20
N GLU A 109 17.40 4.04 -1.77
CA GLU A 109 16.89 5.12 -2.63
C GLU A 109 15.64 4.71 -3.42
N VAL A 110 14.75 3.91 -2.81
CA VAL A 110 13.52 3.44 -3.44
C VAL A 110 12.53 4.61 -3.47
N PRO A 111 12.01 5.01 -4.65
CA PRO A 111 11.04 6.09 -4.74
C PRO A 111 9.78 5.80 -3.91
N TYR A 112 9.26 6.82 -3.24
CA TYR A 112 8.01 6.76 -2.48
C TYR A 112 7.14 7.99 -2.80
N CYS A 113 5.85 7.93 -2.46
CA CYS A 113 4.89 9.01 -2.73
C CYS A 113 5.26 10.30 -1.96
N SER A 114 5.25 11.45 -2.64
CA SER A 114 5.66 12.75 -2.09
C SER A 114 4.87 13.19 -0.85
N LEU A 115 3.64 12.71 -0.67
CA LEU A 115 2.84 13.01 0.53
C LEU A 115 3.56 12.59 1.82
N TYR A 116 4.43 11.58 1.77
CA TYR A 116 5.19 11.18 2.94
C TYR A 116 6.21 12.25 3.37
N ASP A 117 6.77 13.04 2.45
CA ASP A 117 7.63 14.18 2.81
C ASP A 117 6.84 15.32 3.46
N GLU A 118 5.54 15.36 3.22
CA GLU A 118 4.62 16.36 3.77
C GLU A 118 4.06 16.00 5.15
N GLY A 119 4.49 14.89 5.75
CA GLY A 119 4.09 14.45 7.09
C GLY A 119 2.84 13.57 7.14
N TYR A 120 2.38 13.04 6.01
CA TYR A 120 1.45 11.91 6.03
C TYR A 120 2.20 10.63 6.40
N THR A 121 1.66 9.80 7.29
CA THR A 121 2.31 8.54 7.71
C THR A 121 1.53 7.29 7.34
N SER A 122 0.25 7.45 6.98
CA SER A 122 -0.63 6.39 6.49
C SER A 122 -1.60 7.01 5.49
N LEU A 123 -1.65 6.47 4.26
CA LEU A 123 -2.52 6.98 3.20
C LEU A 123 -3.80 6.14 3.11
N GLY A 124 -4.94 6.81 3.16
CA GLY A 124 -6.25 6.27 2.85
C GLY A 124 -6.94 7.15 1.81
N SER A 125 -8.25 7.29 1.91
CA SER A 125 -8.99 8.27 1.12
C SER A 125 -8.72 9.68 1.63
N ARG A 126 -8.79 10.68 0.75
CA ARG A 126 -8.55 12.10 1.03
C ARG A 126 -9.41 12.60 2.18
N SER A 127 -10.69 12.23 2.21
CA SER A 127 -11.61 12.69 3.25
C SER A 127 -11.33 12.13 4.65
N THR A 128 -10.58 11.03 4.75
CA THR A 128 -10.32 10.30 6.01
C THR A 128 -8.83 10.27 6.38
N THR A 129 -8.02 11.07 5.69
CA THR A 129 -6.56 11.08 5.85
C THR A 129 -6.06 12.50 6.03
N MET A 130 -5.27 12.69 7.08
CA MET A 130 -4.63 13.96 7.44
C MET A 130 -3.17 13.72 7.82
N LYS A 131 -2.37 14.78 7.80
CA LYS A 131 -0.97 14.76 8.24
C LYS A 131 -0.90 14.29 9.70
N ASN A 132 0.12 13.51 10.04
CA ASN A 132 0.26 12.98 11.39
C ASN A 132 0.53 14.13 12.38
N PRO A 133 -0.31 14.32 13.41
CA PRO A 133 -0.16 15.44 14.33
C PRO A 133 1.18 15.43 15.10
N LEU A 134 1.80 14.25 15.28
CA LEU A 134 3.09 14.10 15.96
C LEU A 134 4.27 14.59 15.12
N LEU A 135 4.07 14.80 13.81
CA LEU A 135 5.10 15.33 12.91
C LEU A 135 5.04 16.85 12.76
N LYS A 136 4.18 17.58 13.49
CA LYS A 136 4.17 19.05 13.45
C LYS A 136 5.52 19.63 13.84
N HIS A 137 6.05 20.53 13.03
CA HIS A 137 7.35 21.14 13.28
C HIS A 137 7.30 22.05 14.52
N PRO A 138 8.21 21.89 15.50
CA PRO A 138 8.13 22.59 16.79
C PRO A 138 8.24 24.11 16.66
N ASN A 139 9.02 24.57 15.67
CA ASN A 139 9.25 26.01 15.43
C ASN A 139 8.41 26.59 14.30
N ASN A 140 7.58 25.78 13.62
CA ASN A 140 6.72 26.25 12.54
C ASN A 140 5.46 25.38 12.45
N PRO A 141 4.34 25.78 13.09
CA PRO A 141 3.13 24.96 13.14
C PRO A 141 2.44 24.78 11.78
N LEU A 142 2.86 25.49 10.73
CA LEU A 142 2.38 25.31 9.37
C LEU A 142 3.12 24.20 8.62
N CYS A 143 4.24 23.70 9.17
CA CYS A 143 5.06 22.68 8.56
C CYS A 143 4.99 21.36 9.33
N TYR A 144 5.20 20.26 8.61
CA TYR A 144 5.32 18.93 9.18
C TYR A 144 6.67 18.35 8.76
N LEU A 145 7.24 17.53 9.62
CA LEU A 145 8.42 16.73 9.31
C LEU A 145 8.03 15.54 8.42
N PRO A 146 8.96 15.01 7.60
CA PRO A 146 8.72 13.84 6.78
C PRO A 146 8.35 12.59 7.59
N ALA A 147 7.60 11.68 6.98
CA ALA A 147 7.08 10.46 7.58
C ALA A 147 8.16 9.61 8.27
N TYR A 148 9.31 9.43 7.63
CA TYR A 148 10.44 8.64 8.15
C TYR A 148 11.03 9.18 9.46
N THR A 149 10.62 10.37 9.93
CA THR A 149 11.04 10.95 11.20
C THR A 149 10.10 10.58 12.37
N LEU A 150 9.00 9.88 12.11
CA LEU A 150 8.07 9.42 13.15
C LEU A 150 8.78 8.44 14.09
N ALA A 151 8.82 8.77 15.38
CA ALA A 151 9.61 8.03 16.36
C ALA A 151 8.93 6.75 16.88
N ASP A 152 7.59 6.73 16.91
CA ASP A 152 6.80 5.61 17.43
C ASP A 152 5.96 4.98 16.31
N ASP A 153 6.40 3.80 15.84
CA ASP A 153 5.73 2.99 14.82
C ASP A 153 4.23 2.78 15.12
N SER A 154 3.83 2.67 16.39
CA SER A 154 2.43 2.44 16.77
C SER A 154 1.50 3.62 16.45
N THR A 155 2.08 4.79 16.19
CA THR A 155 1.36 6.02 15.89
C THR A 155 1.23 6.31 14.39
N GLU A 156 1.66 5.37 13.54
CA GLU A 156 1.60 5.48 12.06
C GLU A 156 0.22 5.94 11.57
N ARG A 157 -0.86 5.50 12.22
CA ARG A 157 -2.24 5.75 11.79
C ARG A 157 -2.93 6.90 12.52
N GLN A 158 -2.23 7.73 13.30
CA GLN A 158 -2.86 8.86 14.01
C GLN A 158 -3.40 9.97 13.07
N GLY A 159 -3.00 9.95 11.80
CA GLY A 159 -3.60 10.79 10.75
C GLY A 159 -4.84 10.19 10.08
N ARG A 160 -5.39 9.07 10.58
CA ARG A 160 -6.56 8.38 10.00
C ARG A 160 -7.80 8.62 10.86
N GLY A 161 -8.93 8.95 10.21
CA GLY A 161 -10.23 9.18 10.84
C GLY A 161 -11.34 8.26 10.33
#